data_AF-A0A5S9PWM8-F1
#
_entry.id   AF-A0A5S9PWM8-F1
#
_cell.length_a   1.000
_cell.length_b   1.000
_cell.length_c   1.000
_cell.angle_alpha   90.00
_cell.angle_beta   90.00
_cell.angle_gamma   90.00
#
_symmetry.space_group_name_H-M   'P 1'
#
loop_
_entity.id
_entity.type
_entity.pdbx_description
1 polymer ?
#
loop_
_entity_poly.entity_id
_entity_poly.type
_entity_poly.pdbx_seq_one_letter_code
_entity_poly.pdbx_strand_id
1 'polypeptide(L)'
;MIRSFLLILIVLCSQLPLSAQAQDVFRCRGPGGVAVFQATPCKDLDEAAVRGPSRDMVLEMRRLANKGRAIIADLGADVNSIKRCQKSMVPFVREVSAIKTQVMTLAAESREFKNGYAALEDCAQCRAAASSYCRQVDQHMDRVMMTLMQF
;
A
#
# COMPACT_ATOMS: atom_id res chain seq x y z
N MET A 1 4.88 -0.60 68.17
CA MET A 1 5.57 -0.05 66.97
C MET A 1 5.56 -0.98 65.75
N ILE A 2 5.04 -2.22 65.82
CA ILE A 2 5.03 -3.17 64.70
C ILE A 2 3.83 -2.98 63.75
N ARG A 3 2.70 -2.45 64.25
CA ARG A 3 1.47 -2.23 63.45
C ARG A 3 1.58 -1.14 62.39
N SER A 4 2.45 -0.15 62.57
CA SER A 4 2.61 0.96 61.61
C SER A 4 3.43 0.59 60.37
N PHE A 5 4.32 -0.41 60.46
CA PHE A 5 5.12 -0.86 59.32
C PHE A 5 4.31 -1.72 58.32
N LEU A 6 3.34 -2.48 58.82
CA LEU A 6 2.47 -3.33 57.99
C LEU A 6 1.53 -2.50 57.09
N LEU A 7 1.08 -1.33 57.54
CA LEU A 7 0.23 -0.43 56.76
C LEU A 7 1.00 0.27 55.64
N ILE A 8 2.30 0.53 55.81
CA ILE A 8 3.13 1.21 54.80
C ILE A 8 3.47 0.25 53.64
N LEU A 9 3.71 -1.03 53.92
CA LEU A 9 3.97 -2.05 52.88
C LEU A 9 2.75 -2.34 51.99
N ILE A 10 1.53 -2.21 52.50
CA ILE A 10 0.30 -2.45 51.73
C ILE A 10 0.00 -1.27 50.79
N VAL A 11 0.36 -0.04 51.17
CA VAL A 11 0.14 1.16 50.35
C VAL A 11 1.16 1.30 49.22
N LEU A 12 2.36 0.71 49.33
CA LEU A 12 3.35 0.74 48.24
C LEU A 12 3.04 -0.24 47.08
N CYS A 13 2.27 -1.31 47.31
CA CYS A 13 1.93 -2.27 46.25
C CYS A 13 0.74 -1.86 45.36
N SER A 14 -0.04 -0.84 45.73
CA SER A 14 -1.21 -0.40 44.95
C SER A 14 -0.88 0.62 43.86
N GLN A 15 0.38 1.05 43.75
CA GLN A 15 0.81 2.08 42.79
C GLN A 15 1.52 1.51 41.56
N LEU A 16 1.62 0.19 41.42
CA LEU A 16 2.10 -0.42 40.18
C LEU A 16 0.98 -0.34 39.14
N PRO A 17 1.15 0.42 38.04
CA PRO A 17 0.19 0.39 36.96
C PRO A 17 0.23 -1.02 36.38
N LEU A 18 -0.78 -1.81 36.75
CA LEU A 18 -1.07 -3.11 36.17
C LEU A 18 -1.69 -2.88 34.78
N SER A 19 -1.01 -2.14 33.91
CA SER A 19 -1.34 -2.11 32.49
C SER A 19 -0.69 -3.33 31.84
N ALA A 20 -1.26 -4.50 32.12
CA ALA A 20 -1.15 -5.64 31.23
C ALA A 20 -1.89 -5.26 29.95
N GLN A 21 -1.27 -4.45 29.10
CA GLN A 21 -1.77 -4.24 27.76
C GLN A 21 -1.57 -5.57 27.04
N ALA A 22 -2.67 -6.22 26.67
CA ALA A 22 -2.64 -7.25 25.66
C ALA A 22 -2.01 -6.63 24.41
N GLN A 23 -0.72 -6.88 24.20
CA GLN A 23 0.00 -6.39 23.04
C GLN A 23 -0.45 -7.26 21.87
N ASP A 24 -1.13 -6.66 20.89
CA ASP A 24 -1.49 -7.36 19.67
C ASP A 24 -0.21 -7.86 19.00
N VAL A 25 -0.07 -9.19 18.91
CA VAL A 25 1.07 -9.81 18.23
C VAL A 25 0.68 -10.05 16.78
N PHE A 26 1.26 -9.27 15.87
CA PHE A 26 1.06 -9.41 14.44
C PHE A 26 1.92 -10.51 13.88
N ARG A 27 1.33 -11.39 13.07
CA ARG A 27 2.05 -12.42 12.30
C ARG A 27 2.33 -11.89 10.91
N CYS A 28 3.61 -11.73 10.60
CA CYS A 28 4.06 -11.05 9.40
C CYS A 28 5.05 -11.89 8.60
N ARG A 29 5.21 -11.56 7.32
CA ARG A 29 6.13 -12.24 6.41
C ARG A 29 7.50 -11.55 6.41
N GLY A 30 8.50 -12.22 6.98
CA GLY A 30 9.89 -11.76 7.01
C GLY A 30 10.73 -12.34 5.87
N PRO A 31 12.05 -12.02 5.85
CA PRO A 31 12.98 -12.44 4.80
C PRO A 31 12.92 -13.94 4.49
N GLY A 32 12.93 -14.29 3.20
CA GLY A 32 12.82 -15.69 2.76
C GLY A 32 11.44 -16.34 2.96
N GLY A 33 10.41 -15.56 3.31
CA GLY A 33 9.05 -16.06 3.50
C GLY A 33 8.80 -16.65 4.90
N VAL A 34 9.71 -16.45 5.85
CA VAL A 34 9.59 -16.95 7.23
C VAL A 34 8.56 -16.11 7.98
N ALA A 35 7.74 -16.75 8.83
CA ALA A 35 6.82 -16.03 9.71
C ALA A 35 7.59 -15.35 10.84
N VAL A 36 7.39 -14.03 10.98
CA VAL A 36 7.93 -13.19 12.06
C VAL A 36 6.76 -12.65 12.87
N PHE A 37 6.92 -12.62 14.19
CA PHE A 37 5.91 -12.11 15.11
C PHE A 37 6.41 -10.83 15.77
N GLN A 38 5.61 -9.77 15.74
CA GLN A 38 6.02 -8.46 16.24
C GLN A 38 4.85 -7.71 16.86
N ALA A 39 5.17 -6.81 17.79
CA ALA A 39 4.20 -5.97 18.49
C ALA A 39 3.76 -4.74 17.66
N THR A 40 4.37 -4.52 16.50
CA THR A 40 4.03 -3.45 15.56
C THR A 40 3.41 -4.02 14.27
N PRO A 41 2.51 -3.29 13.59
CA PRO A 41 1.97 -3.72 12.30
C PRO A 41 3.08 -4.04 11.28
N CYS A 42 2.82 -4.93 10.33
CA CYS A 42 3.80 -5.45 9.34
C CYS A 42 4.35 -4.41 8.33
N LYS A 43 4.41 -3.12 8.68
CA LYS A 43 4.83 -2.01 7.82
C LYS A 43 6.34 -1.88 7.66
N ASP A 44 7.12 -2.37 8.62
CA ASP A 44 8.58 -2.21 8.65
C ASP A 44 9.34 -3.46 8.16
N LEU A 45 8.64 -4.36 7.45
CA LEU A 45 9.18 -5.63 6.99
C LEU A 45 9.55 -5.58 5.50
N ASP A 46 10.41 -6.51 5.11
CA ASP A 46 10.99 -6.56 3.77
C ASP A 46 9.93 -6.92 2.70
N GLU A 47 9.44 -5.91 1.97
CA GLU A 47 8.54 -6.11 0.80
C GLU A 47 9.14 -7.11 -0.22
N ALA A 48 10.47 -7.23 -0.31
CA ALA A 48 11.12 -8.16 -1.22
C ALA A 48 10.96 -9.64 -0.79
N ALA A 49 10.57 -9.90 0.46
CA ALA A 49 10.24 -11.23 0.93
C ALA A 49 8.90 -11.75 0.37
N VAL A 50 8.02 -10.86 -0.07
CA VAL A 50 6.75 -11.23 -0.70
C VAL A 50 7.01 -11.61 -2.17
N ARG A 51 6.52 -12.79 -2.55
CA ARG A 51 6.63 -13.33 -3.91
C ARG A 51 5.27 -13.76 -4.42
N GLY A 52 5.12 -13.81 -5.74
CA GLY A 52 3.93 -14.33 -6.40
C GLY A 52 3.20 -13.30 -7.28
N PRO A 53 2.15 -13.75 -7.99
CA PRO A 53 1.49 -12.97 -9.04
C PRO A 53 0.91 -11.65 -8.53
N SER A 54 0.40 -11.61 -7.29
CA SER A 54 -0.16 -10.40 -6.69
C SER A 54 0.92 -9.34 -6.45
N ARG A 55 2.12 -9.73 -6.00
CA ARG A 55 3.25 -8.81 -5.81
C ARG A 55 3.82 -8.33 -7.15
N ASP A 56 3.91 -9.21 -8.14
CA ASP A 56 4.38 -8.82 -9.47
C ASP A 56 3.40 -7.85 -10.14
N MET A 57 2.10 -8.03 -9.93
CA MET A 57 1.08 -7.08 -10.39
C MET A 57 1.16 -5.74 -9.66
N VAL A 58 1.43 -5.72 -8.34
CA VAL A 58 1.67 -4.47 -7.59
C VAL A 58 2.81 -3.67 -8.22
N LEU A 59 3.91 -4.33 -8.56
CA LEU A 59 5.06 -3.67 -9.20
C LEU A 59 4.72 -3.17 -10.61
N GLU A 60 3.99 -3.96 -11.40
CA GLU A 60 3.57 -3.56 -12.74
C GLU A 60 2.61 -2.36 -12.72
N MET A 61 1.66 -2.35 -11.79
CA MET A 61 0.74 -1.22 -11.58
C MET A 61 1.49 0.06 -11.18
N ARG A 62 2.45 -0.04 -10.25
CA ARG A 62 3.34 1.08 -9.86
C ARG A 62 4.20 1.56 -11.04
N ARG A 63 4.73 0.64 -11.85
CA ARG A 63 5.50 0.96 -13.08
C ARG A 63 4.66 1.74 -14.08
N LEU A 64 3.43 1.30 -14.34
CA LEU A 64 2.50 1.99 -15.23
C LEU A 64 2.08 3.35 -14.66
N ALA A 65 1.81 3.46 -13.36
CA ALA A 65 1.52 4.74 -12.72
C ALA A 65 2.67 5.75 -12.86
N ASN A 66 3.91 5.29 -12.69
CA ASN A 66 5.12 6.10 -12.92
C ASN A 66 5.23 6.58 -14.38
N LYS A 67 4.97 5.68 -15.33
CA LYS A 67 4.96 6.04 -16.76
C LYS A 67 3.86 7.06 -17.08
N GLY A 68 2.66 6.87 -16.54
CA GLY A 68 1.56 7.83 -16.68
C GLY A 68 1.92 9.21 -16.13
N ARG A 69 2.50 9.27 -14.93
CA ARG A 69 3.03 10.53 -14.35
C ARG A 69 4.03 11.23 -15.25
N ALA A 70 4.97 10.48 -15.84
CA ALA A 70 5.95 11.05 -16.75
C ALA A 70 5.31 11.65 -18.01
N ILE A 71 4.28 11.00 -18.58
CA ILE A 71 3.52 11.54 -19.72
C ILE A 71 2.77 12.83 -19.33
N ILE A 72 2.17 12.86 -18.14
CA ILE A 72 1.38 14.00 -17.66
C ILE A 72 2.26 15.17 -17.21
N ALA A 73 3.52 14.93 -16.84
CA ALA A 73 4.45 15.98 -16.38
C ALA A 73 4.62 17.11 -17.43
N ASP A 74 4.49 16.77 -18.71
CA ASP A 74 4.60 17.72 -19.82
C ASP A 74 3.28 18.44 -20.16
N LEU A 75 2.20 18.21 -19.40
CA LEU A 75 0.88 18.80 -19.63
C LEU A 75 0.83 20.24 -19.10
N GLY A 76 1.09 21.20 -20.00
CA GLY A 76 0.82 22.62 -19.81
C GLY A 76 -0.62 23.02 -20.15
N ALA A 77 -0.95 24.31 -20.00
CA ALA A 77 -2.26 24.88 -20.34
C ALA A 77 -2.45 25.16 -21.84
N ASP A 78 -1.43 24.97 -22.68
CA ASP A 78 -1.47 25.29 -24.10
C ASP A 78 -1.97 24.13 -24.97
N VAL A 79 -2.48 24.44 -26.16
CA VAL A 79 -3.01 23.43 -27.09
C VAL A 79 -1.92 22.44 -27.54
N ASN A 80 -0.66 22.87 -27.64
CA ASN A 80 0.41 22.00 -28.11
C ASN A 80 0.81 20.96 -27.05
N SER A 81 0.85 21.34 -25.76
CA SER A 81 1.04 20.38 -24.65
C SER A 81 -0.07 19.33 -24.60
N ILE A 82 -1.32 19.74 -24.78
CA ILE A 82 -2.48 18.83 -24.80
C ILE A 82 -2.35 17.83 -25.95
N LYS A 83 -2.01 18.30 -27.16
CA LYS A 83 -1.78 17.43 -28.33
C LYS A 83 -0.63 16.43 -28.10
N ARG A 84 0.48 16.87 -27.49
CA ARG A 84 1.62 15.99 -27.16
C ARG A 84 1.25 14.95 -26.12
N CYS A 85 0.52 15.34 -25.09
CA CYS A 85 0.01 14.41 -24.09
C CYS A 85 -0.87 13.34 -24.76
N GLN A 86 -1.85 13.73 -25.57
CA GLN A 86 -2.76 12.80 -26.24
C GLN A 86 -1.99 11.79 -27.09
N LYS A 87 -1.02 12.25 -27.88
CA LYS A 87 -0.18 11.38 -28.71
C LYS A 87 0.60 10.36 -27.86
N SER A 88 1.15 10.79 -26.73
CA SER A 88 1.93 9.94 -25.82
C SER A 88 1.05 8.99 -25.01
N MET A 89 -0.21 9.35 -24.78
CA MET A 89 -1.16 8.55 -24.01
C MET A 89 -1.72 7.36 -24.80
N VAL A 90 -1.80 7.44 -26.14
CA VAL A 90 -2.30 6.35 -27.00
C VAL A 90 -1.60 5.00 -26.75
N PRO A 91 -0.25 4.89 -26.81
CA PRO A 91 0.43 3.64 -26.50
C PRO A 91 0.27 3.24 -25.03
N PHE A 92 0.24 4.21 -24.11
CA PHE A 92 0.07 3.94 -22.68
C PHE A 92 -1.29 3.32 -22.36
N VAL A 93 -2.39 3.80 -22.95
CA VAL A 93 -3.73 3.21 -22.79
C VAL A 93 -3.77 1.76 -23.23
N ARG A 94 -3.00 1.38 -24.27
CA ARG A 94 -2.90 -0.02 -24.71
C ARG A 94 -2.17 -0.88 -23.68
N GLU A 95 -1.08 -0.37 -23.09
CA GLU A 95 -0.36 -1.06 -22.01
C GLU A 95 -1.26 -1.26 -20.78
N VAL A 96 -2.00 -0.22 -20.38
CA VAL A 96 -2.99 -0.32 -19.28
C VAL A 96 -4.05 -1.37 -19.60
N SER A 97 -4.58 -1.37 -20.83
CA SER A 97 -5.60 -2.34 -21.24
C SER A 97 -5.08 -3.78 -21.26
N ALA A 98 -3.79 -3.99 -21.53
CA ALA A 98 -3.18 -5.32 -21.64
C ALA A 98 -3.18 -6.08 -20.30
N ILE A 99 -3.09 -5.37 -19.18
CA ILE A 99 -3.08 -6.00 -17.84
C ILE A 99 -4.48 -6.25 -17.27
N LYS A 100 -5.54 -5.73 -17.92
CA LYS A 100 -6.92 -5.75 -17.39
C LYS A 100 -7.37 -7.14 -16.93
N THR A 101 -7.20 -8.15 -17.78
CA THR A 101 -7.65 -9.52 -17.46
C THR A 101 -6.93 -10.06 -16.23
N GLN A 102 -5.62 -9.90 -16.15
CA GLN A 102 -4.81 -10.37 -15.02
C GLN A 102 -5.18 -9.64 -13.73
N VAL A 103 -5.42 -8.32 -13.80
CA VAL A 103 -5.86 -7.55 -12.64
C VAL A 103 -7.26 -7.98 -12.18
N MET A 104 -8.19 -8.25 -13.10
CA MET A 104 -9.53 -8.71 -12.73
C MET A 104 -9.52 -10.10 -12.11
N THR A 105 -8.58 -10.99 -12.50
CA THR A 105 -8.36 -12.27 -11.81
C THR A 105 -7.92 -12.04 -10.37
N LEU A 106 -6.91 -11.19 -10.15
CA LEU A 106 -6.41 -10.86 -8.80
C LEU A 106 -7.41 -10.05 -7.96
N ALA A 107 -8.36 -9.36 -8.61
CA ALA A 107 -9.42 -8.63 -7.91
C ALA A 107 -10.37 -9.55 -7.11
N ALA A 108 -10.38 -10.86 -7.40
CA ALA A 108 -11.07 -11.85 -6.58
C ALA A 108 -10.41 -12.02 -5.20
N GLU A 109 -9.10 -11.79 -5.11
CA GLU A 109 -8.32 -11.89 -3.87
C GLU A 109 -8.29 -10.55 -3.10
N SER A 110 -8.29 -9.42 -3.82
CA SER A 110 -8.32 -8.10 -3.21
C SER A 110 -9.02 -7.07 -4.09
N ARG A 111 -10.05 -6.41 -3.55
CA ARG A 111 -10.76 -5.31 -4.22
C ARG A 111 -9.83 -4.15 -4.60
N GLU A 112 -8.71 -3.99 -3.89
CA GLU A 112 -7.75 -2.92 -4.14
C GLU A 112 -7.08 -3.04 -5.51
N PHE A 113 -6.96 -4.24 -6.09
CA PHE A 113 -6.53 -4.41 -7.48
C PHE A 113 -7.49 -3.75 -8.47
N LYS A 114 -8.79 -3.97 -8.29
CA LYS A 114 -9.83 -3.37 -9.15
C LYS A 114 -9.85 -1.85 -8.99
N ASN A 115 -9.80 -1.35 -7.76
CA ASN A 115 -9.81 0.09 -7.50
C ASN A 115 -8.54 0.77 -8.05
N GLY A 116 -7.37 0.15 -7.85
CA GLY A 116 -6.12 0.62 -8.42
C GLY A 116 -6.14 0.64 -9.95
N TYR A 117 -6.74 -0.36 -10.59
CA TYR A 117 -6.88 -0.38 -12.05
C TYR A 117 -7.81 0.71 -12.58
N ALA A 118 -8.94 0.96 -11.91
CA ALA A 118 -9.81 2.09 -12.25
C ALA A 118 -9.06 3.43 -12.14
N ALA A 119 -8.29 3.62 -11.06
CA ALA A 119 -7.43 4.79 -10.92
C ALA A 119 -6.34 4.86 -12.02
N LEU A 120 -5.85 3.72 -12.50
CA LEU A 120 -4.87 3.66 -13.59
C LEU A 120 -5.51 4.03 -14.94
N GLU A 121 -6.74 3.60 -15.22
CA GLU A 121 -7.52 4.05 -16.39
C GLU A 121 -7.78 5.56 -16.35
N ASP A 122 -8.01 6.09 -15.16
CA ASP A 122 -8.19 7.51 -14.90
C ASP A 122 -6.90 8.34 -14.98
N CYS A 123 -5.76 7.72 -14.68
CA CYS A 123 -4.40 8.23 -14.91
C CYS A 123 -4.06 8.23 -16.41
N ALA A 124 -4.58 7.27 -17.19
CA ALA A 124 -4.36 7.16 -18.63
C ALA A 124 -5.17 8.17 -19.47
N GLN A 125 -5.43 9.36 -18.92
CA GLN A 125 -6.18 10.44 -19.56
C GLN A 125 -5.39 11.75 -19.49
N CYS A 126 -5.44 12.55 -20.56
CA CYS A 126 -4.82 13.87 -20.58
C CYS A 126 -5.73 14.92 -19.94
N ARG A 127 -5.75 14.96 -18.60
CA ARG A 127 -6.53 15.92 -17.81
C ARG A 127 -5.74 16.40 -16.58
N ALA A 128 -6.07 17.58 -16.06
CA ALA A 128 -5.38 18.17 -14.92
C ALA A 128 -5.34 17.26 -13.68
N ALA A 129 -6.43 16.53 -13.42
CA ALA A 129 -6.53 15.61 -12.29
C ALA A 129 -5.76 14.28 -12.49
N ALA A 130 -5.24 13.98 -13.69
CA ALA A 130 -4.61 12.70 -13.99
C ALA A 130 -3.45 12.36 -13.04
N SER A 131 -2.66 13.36 -12.63
CA SER A 131 -1.58 13.18 -11.65
C SER A 131 -2.05 12.67 -10.28
N SER A 132 -3.26 13.05 -9.84
CA SER A 132 -3.85 12.55 -8.60
C SER A 132 -4.28 11.08 -8.73
N TYR A 133 -4.81 10.68 -9.88
CA TYR A 133 -5.21 9.30 -10.12
C TYR A 133 -4.00 8.37 -10.18
N CYS A 134 -2.88 8.79 -10.80
CA CYS A 134 -1.66 8.00 -10.77
C CYS A 134 -1.12 7.81 -9.33
N ARG A 135 -1.30 8.80 -8.44
CA ARG A 135 -0.97 8.66 -7.00
C ARG A 135 -1.94 7.73 -6.27
N GLN A 136 -3.22 7.71 -6.64
CA GLN A 136 -4.19 6.77 -6.07
C GLN A 136 -3.82 5.32 -6.39
N VAL A 137 -3.26 5.05 -7.57
CA VAL A 137 -2.74 3.71 -7.90
C VAL A 137 -1.75 3.24 -6.82
N ASP A 138 -0.75 4.06 -6.48
CA ASP A 138 0.22 3.72 -5.44
C ASP A 138 -0.47 3.44 -4.10
N GLN A 139 -1.42 4.27 -3.69
CA GLN A 139 -2.17 4.07 -2.44
C GLN A 139 -2.96 2.75 -2.39
N HIS A 140 -3.58 2.36 -3.51
CA HIS A 140 -4.25 1.07 -3.64
C HIS A 140 -3.24 -0.08 -3.56
N MET A 141 -2.09 0.06 -4.24
CA MET A 141 -1.05 -0.97 -4.25
C MET A 141 -0.36 -1.11 -2.89
N ASP A 142 -0.19 -0.01 -2.13
CA ASP A 142 0.30 -0.05 -0.75
C ASP A 142 -0.65 -0.86 0.15
N ARG A 143 -1.96 -0.72 -0.04
CA ARG A 143 -2.95 -1.52 0.70
C ARG A 143 -2.88 -3.00 0.34
N VAL A 144 -2.73 -3.34 -0.94
CA VAL A 144 -2.48 -4.73 -1.35
C VAL A 144 -1.19 -5.24 -0.69
N MET A 145 -0.12 -4.47 -0.76
CA MET A 145 1.19 -4.86 -0.25
C MET A 145 1.16 -5.12 1.26
N MET A 146 0.48 -4.26 2.03
CA MET A 146 0.26 -4.47 3.46
C MET A 146 -0.46 -5.80 3.76
N THR A 147 -1.48 -6.14 2.98
CA THR A 147 -2.18 -7.43 3.12
C THR A 147 -1.25 -8.61 2.78
N LEU A 148 -0.43 -8.50 1.73
CA LEU A 148 0.49 -9.55 1.32
C LEU A 148 1.64 -9.80 2.32
N MET A 149 1.95 -8.80 3.15
CA MET A 149 2.93 -8.91 4.24
C MET A 149 2.35 -9.55 5.50
N GLN A 150 1.03 -9.70 5.59
CA GLN A 150 0.35 -10.40 6.68
C GLN A 150 0.21 -11.89 6.35
N PHE A 151 0.19 -12.73 7.39
CA PHE A 151 0.14 -14.20 7.28
C PHE A 151 -1.18 -14.79 7.77
#